data_AF-A0A7S2I4R6-F1
#
_entry.id   AF-A0A7S2I4R6-F1
#
_cell.length_a   1.000
_cell.length_b   1.000
_cell.length_c   1.000
_cell.angle_alpha   90.00
_cell.angle_beta   90.00
_cell.angle_gamma   90.00
#
_symmetry.space_group_name_H-M   'P 1'
#
loop_
_entity.id
_entity.type
_entity.pdbx_description
1 polymer ?
#
loop_
_entity_poly.entity_id
_entity_poly.type
_entity_poly.pdbx_seq_one_letter_code
_entity_poly.pdbx_strand_id
1 'polypeptide(L)'
;RTRPGVWSGARFPHTADQILEFGAEWLTKAFHTFGSLPQDNRVEKIVSVERLPDSGENQAGGAATKAFITVKYAKKDPSLHEELFAKMPYEMLPNSPSTVKDTRHRLSSVYGDADGSELSTYVFCEHLFPFRIPRLYFCDIS
;
A
#
# COMPACT_ATOMS: atom_id res chain seq x y z
N ARG A 1 -0.18 -16.83 1.41
CA ARG A 1 1.10 -16.82 0.65
C ARG A 1 1.07 -15.65 -0.31
N THR A 2 2.05 -14.75 -0.26
CA THR A 2 2.13 -13.56 -1.13
C THR A 2 2.52 -13.99 -2.55
N ARG A 3 1.75 -13.54 -3.56
CA ARG A 3 2.10 -13.73 -4.98
C ARG A 3 3.01 -12.57 -5.43
N PRO A 4 3.87 -12.76 -6.44
CA PRO A 4 4.58 -11.65 -7.06
C PRO A 4 3.59 -10.66 -7.68
N GLY A 5 3.90 -9.37 -7.58
CA GLY A 5 3.15 -8.33 -8.25
C GLY A 5 3.39 -8.32 -9.76
N VAL A 6 2.35 -7.96 -10.51
CA VAL A 6 2.32 -7.92 -11.98
C VAL A 6 3.23 -6.81 -12.50
N TRP A 7 3.39 -5.70 -11.78
CA TRP A 7 4.18 -4.55 -12.24
C TRP A 7 5.63 -4.62 -11.79
N SER A 8 5.89 -4.88 -10.50
CA SER A 8 7.26 -4.90 -9.97
C SER A 8 7.93 -6.29 -10.04
N GLY A 9 7.14 -7.37 -10.18
CA GLY A 9 7.63 -8.74 -10.00
C GLY A 9 8.04 -9.08 -8.57
N ALA A 10 7.94 -8.14 -7.62
CA ALA A 10 8.29 -8.36 -6.22
C ALA A 10 7.13 -8.99 -5.46
N ARG A 11 7.44 -9.80 -4.44
CA ARG A 11 6.44 -10.09 -3.40
C ARG A 11 6.25 -8.84 -2.56
N PHE A 12 5.02 -8.56 -2.15
CA PHE A 12 4.67 -7.41 -1.34
C PHE A 12 3.70 -7.79 -0.21
N PRO A 13 3.65 -7.01 0.88
CA PRO A 13 2.79 -7.29 2.02
C PRO A 13 1.33 -6.95 1.70
N HIS A 14 0.40 -7.78 2.18
CA HIS A 14 -1.06 -7.56 2.10
C HIS A 14 -1.69 -7.25 3.46
N THR A 15 -0.89 -7.21 4.53
CA THR A 15 -1.37 -6.87 5.88
C THR A 15 -0.37 -5.96 6.59
N ALA A 16 -0.84 -5.25 7.62
CA ALA A 16 0.00 -4.45 8.52
C ALA A 16 1.13 -5.28 9.15
N ASP A 17 0.82 -6.50 9.58
CA ASP A 17 1.81 -7.40 10.19
C ASP A 17 2.88 -7.82 9.17
N GLN A 18 2.49 -8.09 7.92
CA GLN A 18 3.45 -8.41 6.86
C GLN A 18 4.37 -7.24 6.52
N ILE A 19 3.92 -5.99 6.65
CA ILE A 19 4.80 -4.83 6.47
C ILE A 19 5.94 -4.87 7.50
N LEU A 20 5.64 -5.21 8.76
CA LEU A 20 6.65 -5.38 9.80
C LEU A 20 7.57 -6.58 9.52
N GLU A 21 7.02 -7.71 9.08
CA GLU A 21 7.79 -8.92 8.74
C GLU A 21 8.76 -8.70 7.57
N PHE A 22 8.33 -7.96 6.55
CA PHE A 22 9.15 -7.64 5.36
C PHE A 22 10.23 -6.60 5.70
N GLY A 23 9.92 -5.67 6.59
CA GLY A 23 10.89 -4.75 7.19
C GLY A 23 11.38 -3.62 6.28
N ALA A 24 12.28 -2.82 6.83
CA ALA A 24 12.80 -1.59 6.21
C ALA A 24 13.62 -1.85 4.94
N GLU A 25 14.32 -2.98 4.86
CA GLU A 25 15.09 -3.36 3.67
C GLU A 25 14.16 -3.60 2.47
N TRP A 26 13.03 -4.27 2.70
CA TRP A 26 12.05 -4.47 1.65
C TRP A 26 11.44 -3.15 1.19
N LEU A 27 11.04 -2.26 2.11
CA LEU A 27 10.51 -0.93 1.75
C LEU A 27 11.53 -0.12 0.94
N THR A 28 12.81 -0.18 1.32
CA THR A 28 13.89 0.45 0.57
C THR A 28 13.92 -0.06 -0.87
N LYS A 29 13.93 -1.38 -1.06
CA LYS A 29 13.94 -1.99 -2.39
C LYS A 29 12.68 -1.62 -3.18
N ALA A 30 11.51 -1.65 -2.57
CA ALA A 30 10.24 -1.30 -3.19
C ALA A 30 10.25 0.16 -3.67
N PHE A 31 10.66 1.10 -2.81
CA PHE A 31 10.68 2.52 -3.14
C PHE A 31 11.76 2.86 -4.19
N HIS A 32 12.92 2.20 -4.17
CA HIS A 32 13.92 2.32 -5.22
C HIS A 32 13.43 1.78 -6.56
N THR A 33 12.76 0.62 -6.55
CA THR A 33 12.20 0.00 -7.76
C THR A 33 11.15 0.92 -8.40
N PHE A 34 10.35 1.58 -7.56
CA PHE A 34 9.32 2.50 -8.02
C PHE A 34 9.84 3.93 -8.32
N GLY A 35 11.10 4.23 -7.97
CA GLY A 35 11.70 5.55 -8.15
C GLY A 35 11.21 6.62 -7.17
N SER A 36 10.49 6.26 -6.11
CA SER A 36 9.98 7.19 -5.10
C SER A 36 11.02 7.58 -4.05
N LEU A 37 12.11 6.82 -3.95
CA LEU A 37 13.24 7.05 -3.06
C LEU A 37 14.55 7.20 -3.88
N PRO A 38 15.39 8.22 -3.62
CA PRO A 38 16.69 8.36 -4.27
C PRO A 38 17.61 7.17 -4.00
N GLN A 39 18.38 6.73 -5.01
CA GLN A 39 19.22 5.52 -4.94
C GLN A 39 20.32 5.57 -3.87
N ASP A 40 20.69 6.77 -3.42
CA ASP A 40 21.69 6.99 -2.38
C ASP A 40 21.08 7.08 -0.97
N ASN A 41 19.77 6.86 -0.83
CA ASN A 41 19.04 6.86 0.43
C ASN A 41 18.50 5.45 0.75
N ARG A 42 17.89 5.27 1.92
CA ARG A 42 17.20 4.03 2.32
C ARG A 42 16.19 4.32 3.43
N VAL A 43 15.20 3.46 3.57
CA VAL A 43 14.43 3.36 4.82
C VAL A 43 15.34 2.75 5.87
N GLU A 44 15.70 3.52 6.89
CA GLU A 44 16.54 3.07 7.99
C GLU A 44 15.77 2.19 8.96
N LYS A 45 14.54 2.58 9.30
CA LYS A 45 13.66 1.81 10.18
C LYS A 45 12.19 2.12 9.95
N ILE A 46 11.35 1.12 10.22
CA ILE A 46 9.92 1.30 10.43
C ILE A 46 9.74 1.63 11.92
N VAL A 47 9.22 2.82 12.21
CA VAL A 47 8.99 3.30 13.58
C VAL A 47 7.69 2.71 14.14
N SER A 48 6.64 2.68 13.32
CA SER A 48 5.34 2.15 13.70
C SER A 48 4.55 1.72 12.47
N VAL A 49 3.63 0.77 12.69
CA VAL A 49 2.56 0.43 11.76
C VAL A 49 1.27 0.40 12.56
N GLU A 50 0.39 1.36 12.32
CA GLU A 50 -0.90 1.47 12.99
C GLU A 50 -2.00 1.03 12.03
N ARG A 51 -2.60 -0.14 12.30
CA ARG A 51 -3.77 -0.61 11.57
C ARG A 51 -4.97 0.25 11.91
N LEU A 52 -5.65 0.76 10.88
CA LEU A 52 -6.90 1.49 11.07
C LEU A 52 -8.09 0.55 11.30
N PRO A 53 -9.04 0.92 12.18
CA PRO A 53 -10.23 0.10 12.45
C PRO A 53 -11.04 -0.18 11.19
N ASP A 54 -11.47 -1.43 11.03
CA ASP A 54 -12.30 -1.86 9.90
C ASP A 54 -13.77 -2.12 10.27
N SER A 55 -14.15 -1.76 11.50
CA SER A 55 -15.51 -1.86 12.04
C SER A 55 -15.74 -0.81 13.14
N GLY A 56 -17.01 -0.51 13.43
CA GLY A 56 -17.41 0.45 14.47
C GLY A 56 -17.58 1.87 13.94
N GLU A 57 -17.87 2.82 14.82
CA GLU A 57 -18.20 4.21 14.44
C GLU A 57 -17.02 4.96 13.80
N ASN A 58 -15.78 4.61 14.18
CA ASN A 58 -14.55 5.17 13.64
C ASN A 58 -13.93 4.29 12.54
N GLN A 59 -14.75 3.52 11.81
CA GLN A 59 -14.24 2.64 10.77
C GLN A 59 -13.60 3.43 9.61
N ALA A 60 -12.38 3.05 9.25
CA ALA A 60 -11.72 3.44 8.01
C ALA A 60 -11.83 2.33 6.93
N GLY A 61 -12.48 1.21 7.26
CA GLY A 61 -12.57 0.01 6.42
C GLY A 61 -13.77 -0.02 5.48
N GLY A 62 -13.69 0.69 4.35
CA GLY A 62 -14.65 0.52 3.24
C GLY A 62 -14.35 -0.73 2.40
N ALA A 63 -13.47 -0.56 1.41
CA ALA A 63 -13.11 -1.62 0.46
C ALA A 63 -11.84 -2.41 0.81
N ALA A 64 -11.08 -1.97 1.82
CA ALA A 64 -9.74 -2.45 2.08
C ALA A 64 -9.35 -2.23 3.55
N THR A 65 -8.44 -3.08 4.04
CA THR A 65 -7.69 -2.77 5.26
C THR A 65 -6.74 -1.62 4.99
N LYS A 66 -6.47 -0.81 6.03
CA LYS A 66 -5.64 0.38 5.91
C LYS A 66 -4.71 0.47 7.11
N ALA A 67 -3.57 1.10 6.92
CA ALA A 67 -2.64 1.39 7.99
C ALA A 67 -1.91 2.72 7.76
N PHE A 68 -1.54 3.38 8.85
CA PHE A 68 -0.48 4.38 8.84
C PHE A 68 0.86 3.71 9.15
N ILE A 69 1.90 4.11 8.44
CA ILE A 69 3.26 3.60 8.61
C ILE A 69 4.15 4.80 8.85
N THR A 70 4.84 4.83 9.99
CA THR A 70 5.88 5.83 10.22
C THR A 70 7.24 5.22 9.94
N VAL A 71 8.06 5.88 9.12
CA VAL A 71 9.41 5.45 8.77
C VAL A 71 10.44 6.52 9.13
N LYS A 72 11.71 6.11 9.22
CA LYS A 72 12.84 7.04 9.18
C LYS A 72 13.73 6.69 8.02
N TYR A 73 14.19 7.71 7.30
CA TYR A 73 15.16 7.55 6.23
C TYR A 73 16.57 7.79 6.76
N ALA A 74 17.57 7.13 6.17
CA ALA A 74 18.96 7.29 6.57
C ALA A 74 19.50 8.70 6.24
N LYS A 75 19.03 9.31 5.16
CA LYS A 75 19.28 10.71 4.82
C LYS A 75 17.98 11.49 4.90
N LYS A 76 18.00 12.58 5.67
CA LYS A 76 16.87 13.51 5.74
C LYS A 76 16.70 14.23 4.41
N ASP A 77 15.52 14.14 3.85
CA ASP A 77 15.13 14.80 2.60
C ASP A 77 13.75 15.46 2.81
N PRO A 78 13.64 16.79 2.70
CA PRO A 78 12.37 17.50 2.89
C PRO A 78 11.26 17.10 1.90
N SER A 79 11.61 16.46 0.78
CA SER A 79 10.64 15.98 -0.22
C SER A 79 10.07 14.59 0.12
N LEU A 80 10.63 13.90 1.12
CA LEU A 80 10.18 12.58 1.55
C LEU A 80 9.29 12.67 2.79
N HIS A 81 8.13 12.02 2.70
CA HIS A 81 7.20 11.84 3.79
C HIS A 81 7.65 10.68 4.68
N GLU A 82 7.66 10.91 5.99
CA GLU A 82 7.94 9.88 6.99
C GLU A 82 6.67 9.21 7.52
N GLU A 83 5.51 9.84 7.34
CA GLU A 83 4.20 9.28 7.66
C GLU A 83 3.51 8.87 6.35
N LEU A 84 3.35 7.57 6.18
CA LEU A 84 2.83 6.96 4.97
C LEU A 84 1.48 6.32 5.25
N PHE A 85 0.66 6.22 4.20
CA PHE A 85 -0.62 5.52 4.24
C PHE A 85 -0.57 4.31 3.31
N ALA A 86 -1.04 3.16 3.80
CA ALA A 86 -1.14 1.93 3.03
C ALA A 86 -2.59 1.47 2.95
N LYS A 87 -3.03 1.15 1.72
CA LYS A 87 -4.31 0.50 1.42
C LYS A 87 -4.02 -0.91 0.93
N MET A 88 -4.59 -1.91 1.59
CA MET A 88 -4.38 -3.33 1.26
C MET A 88 -5.74 -4.03 1.11
N PRO A 89 -6.01 -4.69 -0.03
CA PRO A 89 -7.26 -5.42 -0.25
C PRO A 89 -7.55 -6.41 0.89
N TYR A 90 -8.83 -6.67 1.17
CA TYR A 90 -9.19 -7.73 2.12
C TYR A 90 -8.68 -9.09 1.61
N GLU A 91 -8.37 -10.01 2.53
CA GLU A 91 -8.00 -11.37 2.16
C GLU A 91 -9.22 -12.12 1.60
N MET A 92 -9.06 -12.78 0.44
CA MET A 92 -10.03 -13.77 -0.02
C MET A 92 -9.79 -15.09 0.69
N LEU A 93 -10.68 -15.41 1.62
CA LEU A 93 -10.68 -16.70 2.30
C LEU A 93 -11.46 -17.72 1.46
N PRO A 94 -10.84 -18.85 1.07
CA PRO A 94 -11.56 -19.91 0.38
C PRO A 94 -12.65 -20.48 1.31
N ASN A 95 -13.88 -20.59 0.81
CA ASN A 95 -15.06 -21.12 1.51
C ASN A 95 -15.58 -20.28 2.70
N SER A 96 -15.23 -19.00 2.78
CA SER A 96 -15.91 -18.11 3.71
C SER A 96 -17.36 -17.89 3.23
N PRO A 97 -18.39 -17.96 4.11
CA PRO A 97 -19.72 -17.45 3.74
C PRO A 97 -19.55 -16.02 3.24
N SER A 98 -20.36 -15.58 2.27
CA SER A 98 -20.23 -14.25 1.64
C SER A 98 -20.28 -13.12 2.68
N THR A 99 -19.12 -12.79 3.26
CA THR A 99 -18.98 -11.71 4.21
C THR A 99 -18.93 -10.41 3.44
N VAL A 100 -19.28 -9.30 4.09
CA VAL A 100 -19.13 -7.97 3.49
C VAL A 100 -17.71 -7.74 2.97
N LYS A 101 -16.68 -8.27 3.65
CA LYS A 101 -15.27 -8.15 3.25
C LYS A 101 -14.95 -8.95 1.98
N ASP A 102 -15.46 -10.16 1.84
CA ASP A 102 -15.32 -10.98 0.61
C ASP A 102 -16.03 -10.31 -0.58
N THR A 103 -17.26 -9.84 -0.40
CA THR A 103 -17.99 -9.08 -1.43
C THR A 103 -17.23 -7.81 -1.84
N ARG A 104 -16.64 -7.09 -0.88
CA ARG A 104 -15.85 -5.89 -1.16
C ARG A 104 -14.58 -6.18 -1.94
N HIS A 105 -13.83 -7.22 -1.57
CA HIS A 105 -12.67 -7.64 -2.35
C HIS A 105 -13.05 -7.99 -3.79
N ARG A 106 -14.12 -8.79 -3.96
CA ARG A 106 -14.61 -9.18 -5.29
C ARG A 106 -15.01 -7.98 -6.13
N LEU A 107 -15.71 -7.00 -5.57
CA LEU A 107 -16.13 -5.81 -6.31
C LEU A 107 -14.96 -4.88 -6.63
N SER A 108 -14.10 -4.58 -5.65
CA SER A 108 -13.06 -3.56 -5.78
C SER A 108 -11.82 -4.05 -6.53
N SER A 109 -11.44 -5.31 -6.34
CA SER A 109 -10.16 -5.83 -6.83
C SER A 109 -10.30 -6.90 -7.92
N VAL A 110 -11.43 -7.63 -8.00
CA VAL A 110 -11.59 -8.78 -8.94
C VAL A 110 -12.46 -8.45 -10.14
N TYR A 111 -13.68 -7.95 -9.93
CA TYR A 111 -14.66 -7.74 -11.01
C TYR A 111 -14.73 -6.31 -11.52
N GLY A 112 -14.43 -5.31 -10.68
CA GLY A 112 -14.53 -3.90 -11.04
C GLY A 112 -13.20 -3.21 -11.36
N ASP A 113 -12.07 -3.85 -11.05
CA ASP A 113 -10.70 -3.28 -11.15
C ASP A 113 -10.60 -1.82 -10.68
N ALA A 114 -11.33 -1.48 -9.62
CA ALA A 114 -11.36 -0.14 -9.08
C ALA A 114 -10.00 0.23 -8.49
N ASP A 115 -9.34 -0.75 -7.84
CA ASP A 115 -7.99 -0.57 -7.33
C ASP A 115 -6.97 -0.39 -8.47
N GLY A 116 -7.02 -1.18 -9.55
CA GLY A 116 -6.10 -1.01 -10.67
C GLY A 116 -6.29 0.32 -11.41
N SER A 117 -7.53 0.80 -11.52
CA SER A 117 -7.85 2.12 -12.07
C SER A 117 -7.32 3.26 -11.20
N GLU A 118 -7.45 3.15 -9.87
CA GLU A 118 -6.88 4.11 -8.91
C GLU A 118 -5.34 4.15 -9.05
N LEU A 119 -4.70 2.98 -9.04
CA LEU A 119 -3.24 2.89 -9.15
C LEU A 119 -2.71 3.40 -10.49
N SER A 120 -3.37 3.06 -11.60
CA SER A 120 -3.00 3.55 -12.94
C SER A 120 -3.13 5.08 -13.02
N THR A 121 -4.14 5.65 -12.36
CA THR A 121 -4.32 7.11 -12.30
C THR A 121 -3.16 7.77 -11.56
N TYR A 122 -2.69 7.21 -10.44
CA TYR A 122 -1.48 7.72 -9.78
C TYR A 122 -0.25 7.61 -10.69
N VAL A 123 0.00 6.44 -11.28
CA VAL A 123 1.20 6.19 -12.09
C VAL A 123 1.26 7.09 -13.32
N PHE A 124 0.16 7.23 -14.05
CA PHE A 124 0.17 7.89 -15.35
C PHE A 124 -0.33 9.33 -15.32
N CYS A 125 -1.19 9.69 -14.36
CA CYS A 125 -1.90 10.96 -14.37
C CYS A 125 -1.55 11.90 -13.21
N GLU A 126 -0.73 11.50 -12.23
CA GLU A 126 -0.35 12.36 -11.09
C GLU A 126 0.10 13.76 -11.53
N HIS A 127 0.96 13.83 -12.55
CA HIS A 127 1.52 15.07 -13.09
C HIS A 127 0.51 15.96 -13.85
N LEU A 128 -0.70 15.46 -14.13
CA LEU A 128 -1.73 16.18 -14.88
C LEU A 128 -2.73 16.89 -13.96
N PHE A 129 -2.77 16.59 -12.67
CA PHE A 129 -3.77 17.17 -11.77
C PHE A 129 -3.41 18.61 -11.39
N PRO A 130 -4.37 19.56 -11.46
CA PRO A 130 -4.13 20.96 -11.10
C PRO A 130 -4.22 21.21 -9.58
N PHE A 131 -4.25 20.14 -8.78
CA PHE A 131 -4.32 20.18 -7.32
C PHE A 131 -3.39 19.10 -6.74
N ARG A 132 -3.03 19.27 -5.47
CA ARG A 132 -2.15 18.30 -4.78
C ARG A 132 -2.90 17.01 -4.51
N ILE A 133 -2.25 15.89 -4.82
CA ILE A 133 -2.68 14.56 -4.42
C ILE A 133 -1.59 13.91 -3.54
N PRO A 134 -1.90 12.86 -2.77
CA PRO A 134 -0.88 12.11 -2.04
C PRO A 134 0.20 11.57 -2.98
N ARG A 135 1.47 11.68 -2.60
CA ARG A 135 2.57 11.12 -3.39
C ARG A 135 2.53 9.59 -3.33
N LEU A 136 2.64 8.93 -4.47
CA LEU A 136 2.72 7.48 -4.53
C LEU A 136 4.15 6.99 -4.26
N TYR A 137 4.31 6.12 -3.26
CA TYR A 137 5.61 5.54 -2.89
C TYR A 137 5.85 4.17 -3.51
N PHE A 138 4.83 3.33 -3.51
CA PHE A 138 4.86 1.99 -4.09
C PHE A 138 3.43 1.52 -4.28
N CYS A 139 3.17 0.77 -5.34
CA CYS A 139 1.94 0.01 -5.52
C CYS A 139 2.19 -1.19 -6.43
N ASP A 140 1.35 -2.21 -6.30
CA ASP A 140 1.33 -3.35 -7.20
C ASP A 140 -0.01 -4.11 -7.09
N ILE A 141 -0.23 -5.04 -8.02
CA ILE A 141 -1.43 -5.88 -8.16
C ILE A 141 -0.96 -7.33 -8.36
N SER A 142 -1.60 -8.33 -7.75
CA SER A 142 -1.16 -9.75 -7.77
C SER A 142 -2.26 -10.76 -8.02
#